data_AF-A0A7T6Z7V4-F1
#
_entry.id   AF-A0A7T6Z7V4-F1
#
_cell.length_a   1.000
_cell.length_b   1.000
_cell.length_c   1.000
_cell.angle_alpha   90.00
_cell.angle_beta   90.00
_cell.angle_gamma   90.00
#
_symmetry.space_group_name_H-M   'P 1'
#
loop_
_entity.id
_entity.type
_entity.pdbx_description
1 polymer ?
#
loop_
_entity_poly.entity_id
_entity_poly.type
_entity_poly.pdbx_seq_one_letter_code
_entity_poly.pdbx_strand_id
1 'polypeptide(L)'
;MHTFTDFQRFTVTETLTKKLYHRYQSLFDEEKYTKKYAYENTLPFIYRWQQGRSLLEESQRMPFHAQPLLLFYGFSHLIKALILLYDPTYPSTTNVLAHGVSTRKRKRKDYRFIDDEVKIQKHGLFPHVLEHMYQIEPSNQDRFQMATLFLQIPVLQDTIRDDPRFKSKRKEATLPALLIHYLLLYNLSMINRYETEWWGELISQRSSADLPLIETYVKACAALCEKIIVEEAQGVFLTRDC
;
A
#
# COMPACT_ATOMS: atom_id res chain seq x y z
N MET A 1 -16.75 -9.40 5.17
CA MET A 1 -15.47 -8.70 4.92
C MET A 1 -14.91 -9.30 3.65
N HIS A 2 -14.53 -8.48 2.66
CA HIS A 2 -13.95 -9.01 1.43
C HIS A 2 -12.58 -9.62 1.67
N THR A 3 -12.32 -10.81 1.11
CA THR A 3 -11.07 -11.56 1.26
C THR A 3 -10.51 -11.98 -0.11
N PHE A 4 -9.27 -12.45 -0.15
CA PHE A 4 -8.65 -12.95 -1.37
C PHE A 4 -9.45 -14.08 -2.03
N THR A 5 -10.19 -14.85 -1.24
CA THR A 5 -11.10 -15.90 -1.74
C THR A 5 -12.17 -15.31 -2.66
N ASP A 6 -12.69 -14.12 -2.36
CA ASP A 6 -13.72 -13.48 -3.18
C ASP A 6 -13.19 -13.05 -4.56
N PHE A 7 -11.87 -12.91 -4.71
CA PHE A 7 -11.22 -12.56 -5.97
C PHE A 7 -10.59 -13.76 -6.68
N GLN A 8 -10.49 -14.92 -6.03
CA GLN A 8 -9.75 -16.09 -6.51
C GLN A 8 -10.19 -16.56 -7.91
N ARG A 9 -11.48 -16.46 -8.25
CA ARG A 9 -11.99 -16.81 -9.59
C ARG A 9 -11.40 -15.95 -10.71
N PHE A 10 -10.98 -14.73 -10.40
CA PHE A 10 -10.40 -13.78 -11.34
C PHE A 10 -8.88 -13.93 -11.47
N THR A 11 -8.24 -14.81 -10.70
CA THR A 11 -6.81 -15.10 -10.82
C THR A 11 -6.52 -16.34 -11.69
N VAL A 12 -7.52 -16.85 -12.39
CA VAL A 12 -7.38 -17.89 -13.42
C VAL A 12 -6.99 -17.21 -14.73
N THR A 13 -5.93 -17.70 -15.40
CA THR A 13 -5.37 -17.07 -16.61
C THR A 13 -6.44 -16.72 -17.64
N GLU A 14 -7.24 -17.67 -18.10
CA GLU A 14 -8.27 -17.42 -19.12
C GLU A 14 -9.30 -16.37 -18.68
N THR A 15 -9.80 -16.48 -17.44
CA THR A 15 -10.76 -15.53 -16.87
C THR A 15 -10.18 -14.13 -16.78
N LEU A 16 -8.93 -14.01 -16.31
CA LEU A 16 -8.27 -12.74 -16.14
C LEU A 16 -7.96 -12.10 -17.50
N THR A 17 -7.46 -12.86 -18.48
CA THR A 17 -7.22 -12.34 -19.83
C THR A 17 -8.48 -11.72 -20.41
N LYS A 18 -9.63 -12.40 -20.28
CA LYS A 18 -10.92 -11.87 -20.74
C LYS A 18 -11.31 -10.61 -19.98
N LYS A 19 -11.13 -10.57 -18.65
CA LYS A 19 -11.45 -9.38 -17.84
C LYS A 19 -10.54 -8.18 -18.15
N LEU A 20 -9.23 -8.40 -18.32
CA LEU A 20 -8.30 -7.36 -18.74
C LEU A 20 -8.62 -6.87 -20.15
N TYR A 21 -8.96 -7.79 -21.07
CA TYR A 21 -9.39 -7.41 -22.41
C TYR A 21 -10.57 -6.45 -22.37
N HIS A 22 -11.66 -6.82 -21.68
CA HIS A 22 -12.83 -5.95 -21.53
C HIS A 22 -12.49 -4.60 -20.90
N ARG A 23 -11.68 -4.62 -19.83
CA ARG A 23 -11.24 -3.39 -19.18
C ARG A 23 -10.47 -2.48 -20.14
N TYR A 24 -9.52 -3.04 -20.90
CA TYR A 24 -8.64 -2.27 -21.78
C TYR A 24 -9.35 -1.76 -23.04
N GLN A 25 -10.52 -2.28 -23.40
CA GLN A 25 -11.33 -1.71 -24.50
C GLN A 25 -11.70 -0.26 -24.23
N SER A 26 -11.83 0.14 -22.97
CA SER A 26 -12.08 1.54 -22.59
C SER A 26 -10.83 2.43 -22.58
N LEU A 27 -9.64 1.84 -22.74
CA LEU A 27 -8.35 2.52 -22.59
C LEU A 27 -7.56 2.64 -23.90
N PHE A 28 -7.94 1.89 -24.94
CA PHE A 28 -7.29 1.90 -26.24
C PHE A 28 -8.31 2.03 -27.37
N ASP A 29 -8.00 2.88 -28.35
CA ASP A 29 -8.82 3.03 -29.56
C ASP A 29 -8.65 1.86 -30.55
N GLU A 30 -7.46 1.25 -30.62
CA GLU A 30 -7.17 0.14 -31.52
C GLU A 30 -7.20 -1.22 -30.80
N GLU A 31 -8.06 -2.13 -31.28
CA GLU A 31 -8.25 -3.47 -30.72
C GLU A 31 -6.95 -4.29 -30.62
N LYS A 32 -5.99 -4.04 -31.53
CA LYS A 32 -4.68 -4.69 -31.52
C LYS A 32 -3.93 -4.45 -30.20
N TYR A 33 -3.97 -3.23 -29.65
CA TYR A 33 -3.31 -2.92 -28.38
C TYR A 33 -4.07 -3.54 -27.20
N THR A 34 -5.40 -3.54 -27.23
CA THR A 34 -6.24 -4.23 -26.23
C THR A 34 -5.88 -5.71 -26.11
N LYS A 35 -5.84 -6.44 -27.24
CA LYS A 35 -5.48 -7.87 -27.26
C LYS A 35 -4.06 -8.10 -26.77
N LYS A 36 -3.11 -7.27 -27.25
CA LYS A 36 -1.70 -7.34 -26.87
C LYS A 36 -1.54 -7.20 -25.34
N TYR A 37 -2.00 -6.09 -24.77
CA TYR A 37 -1.79 -5.80 -23.35
C TYR A 37 -2.58 -6.72 -22.44
N ALA A 38 -3.79 -7.15 -22.83
CA ALA A 38 -4.54 -8.14 -22.06
C ALA A 38 -3.75 -9.44 -21.91
N TYR A 39 -3.16 -9.93 -23.00
CA TYR A 39 -2.30 -11.11 -22.97
C TYR A 39 -1.02 -10.88 -22.16
N GLU A 40 -0.28 -9.80 -22.46
CA GLU A 40 1.01 -9.50 -21.82
C GLU A 40 0.89 -9.26 -20.30
N ASN A 41 -0.20 -8.63 -19.84
CA ASN A 41 -0.37 -8.27 -18.42
C ASN A 41 -1.01 -9.34 -17.55
N THR A 42 -1.60 -10.39 -18.15
CA THR A 42 -2.29 -11.45 -17.40
C THR A 42 -1.36 -12.16 -16.42
N LEU A 43 -0.23 -12.68 -16.90
CA LEU A 43 0.72 -13.39 -16.03
C LEU A 43 1.42 -12.45 -15.02
N PRO A 44 1.93 -11.26 -15.42
CA PRO A 44 2.45 -10.28 -14.47
C PRO A 44 1.47 -9.93 -13.35
N PHE A 45 0.19 -9.75 -13.65
CA PHE A 45 -0.84 -9.53 -12.63
C PHE A 45 -0.92 -10.72 -11.69
N ILE A 46 -1.09 -11.95 -12.21
CA ILE A 46 -1.26 -13.16 -11.39
C ILE A 46 -0.05 -13.38 -10.47
N TYR A 47 1.17 -13.25 -10.99
CA TYR A 47 2.38 -13.48 -10.21
C TYR A 47 2.58 -12.41 -9.14
N ARG A 48 2.30 -11.12 -9.45
CA ARG A 48 2.31 -10.06 -8.44
C ARG A 48 1.25 -10.29 -7.38
N TRP A 49 0.05 -10.71 -7.77
CA TRP A 49 -1.03 -11.05 -6.86
C TRP A 49 -0.64 -12.18 -5.91
N GLN A 50 -0.14 -13.29 -6.45
CA GLN A 50 0.30 -14.45 -5.69
C GLN A 50 1.43 -14.09 -4.73
N GLN A 51 2.48 -13.42 -5.23
CA GLN A 51 3.62 -12.99 -4.41
C GLN A 51 3.17 -12.06 -3.27
N GLY A 52 2.31 -11.11 -3.58
CA GLY A 52 1.82 -10.14 -2.61
C GLY A 52 0.97 -10.78 -1.52
N ARG A 53 0.03 -11.64 -1.93
CA ARG A 53 -0.81 -12.43 -1.03
C ARG A 53 0.04 -13.31 -0.10
N SER A 54 0.97 -14.09 -0.65
CA SER A 54 1.83 -14.97 0.16
C SER A 54 2.62 -14.16 1.19
N LEU A 55 3.21 -13.02 0.82
CA LEU A 55 3.92 -12.17 1.78
C LEU A 55 3.01 -11.62 2.90
N LEU A 56 1.78 -11.23 2.58
CA LEU A 56 0.83 -10.78 3.60
C LEU A 56 0.42 -11.92 4.54
N GLU A 57 0.15 -13.13 4.00
CA GLU A 57 -0.17 -14.31 4.81
C GLU A 57 1.01 -14.74 5.70
N GLU A 58 2.23 -14.76 5.16
CA GLU A 58 3.47 -15.07 5.91
C GLU A 58 3.75 -14.03 7.01
N SER A 59 3.46 -12.74 6.75
CA SER A 59 3.70 -11.67 7.72
C SER A 59 3.00 -11.93 9.07
N GLN A 60 1.84 -12.57 9.06
CA GLN A 60 1.07 -12.86 10.28
C GLN A 60 1.74 -13.93 11.16
N ARG A 61 2.63 -14.74 10.58
CA ARG A 61 3.31 -15.86 11.26
C ARG A 61 4.74 -15.52 11.67
N MET A 62 5.27 -14.41 11.18
CA MET A 62 6.60 -13.94 11.48
C MET A 62 6.68 -13.23 12.84
N PRO A 63 7.84 -13.26 13.52
CA PRO A 63 8.08 -12.42 14.69
C PRO A 63 7.87 -10.94 14.34
N PHE A 64 7.38 -10.15 15.30
CA PHE A 64 7.13 -8.71 15.14
C PHE A 64 8.31 -7.95 14.52
N HIS A 65 9.54 -8.41 14.82
CA HIS A 65 10.78 -7.91 14.23
C HIS A 65 10.84 -7.91 12.70
N ALA A 66 10.09 -8.75 11.99
CA ALA A 66 10.15 -8.86 10.53
C ALA A 66 8.81 -8.54 9.85
N GLN A 67 7.71 -8.43 10.60
CA GLN A 67 6.37 -8.24 10.03
C GLN A 67 6.26 -6.99 9.14
N PRO A 68 6.77 -5.79 9.53
CA PRO A 68 6.63 -4.60 8.69
C PRO A 68 7.26 -4.73 7.31
N LEU A 69 8.36 -5.50 7.21
CA LEU A 69 9.03 -5.75 5.94
C LEU A 69 8.13 -6.52 4.99
N LEU A 70 7.60 -7.66 5.45
CA LEU A 70 6.73 -8.51 4.63
C LEU A 70 5.41 -7.81 4.30
N LEU A 71 4.82 -7.10 5.26
CA LEU A 71 3.61 -6.30 5.03
C LEU A 71 3.81 -5.28 3.91
N PHE A 72 4.89 -4.51 3.97
CA PHE A 72 5.18 -3.49 2.96
C PHE A 72 5.42 -4.08 1.57
N TYR A 73 6.25 -5.11 1.46
CA TYR A 73 6.55 -5.71 0.17
C TYR A 73 5.36 -6.50 -0.39
N GLY A 74 4.59 -7.19 0.47
CA GLY A 74 3.36 -7.86 0.09
C GLY A 74 2.33 -6.88 -0.47
N PHE A 75 2.07 -5.80 0.26
CA PHE A 75 1.14 -4.76 -0.18
C PHE A 75 1.63 -4.04 -1.46
N SER A 76 2.93 -3.77 -1.56
CA SER A 76 3.52 -3.19 -2.78
C SER A 76 3.34 -4.08 -4.01
N HIS A 77 3.47 -5.41 -3.87
CA HIS A 77 3.21 -6.34 -4.97
C HIS A 77 1.75 -6.33 -5.40
N LEU A 78 0.81 -6.31 -4.45
CA LEU A 78 -0.61 -6.24 -4.74
C LEU A 78 -0.99 -4.92 -5.43
N ILE A 79 -0.45 -3.78 -4.99
CA ILE A 79 -0.67 -2.49 -5.66
C ILE A 79 -0.11 -2.51 -7.09
N LYS A 80 1.05 -3.12 -7.31
CA LYS A 80 1.61 -3.33 -8.67
C LYS A 80 0.77 -4.29 -9.52
N ALA A 81 -0.06 -5.14 -8.93
CA ALA A 81 -1.06 -5.90 -9.67
C ALA A 81 -2.25 -4.99 -10.01
N LEU A 82 -2.79 -4.27 -9.02
CA LEU A 82 -3.92 -3.35 -9.20
C LEU A 82 -3.67 -2.30 -10.28
N ILE A 83 -2.48 -1.70 -10.32
CA ILE A 83 -2.18 -0.65 -11.30
C ILE A 83 -2.33 -1.13 -12.74
N LEU A 84 -2.13 -2.43 -13.03
CA LEU A 84 -2.35 -2.98 -14.37
C LEU A 84 -3.83 -2.90 -14.79
N LEU A 85 -4.77 -2.83 -13.86
CA LEU A 85 -6.20 -2.63 -14.15
C LEU A 85 -6.52 -1.21 -14.64
N TYR A 86 -5.59 -0.26 -14.46
CA TYR A 86 -5.76 1.16 -14.74
C TYR A 86 -4.77 1.66 -15.80
N ASP A 87 -3.52 1.20 -15.77
CA ASP A 87 -2.49 1.48 -16.77
C ASP A 87 -1.95 0.16 -17.36
N PRO A 88 -2.39 -0.20 -18.58
CA PRO A 88 -1.90 -1.40 -19.27
C PRO A 88 -0.42 -1.31 -19.67
N THR A 89 0.17 -0.11 -19.65
CA THR A 89 1.57 0.10 -20.04
C THR A 89 2.55 0.01 -18.87
N TYR A 90 2.05 -0.19 -17.64
CA TYR A 90 2.90 -0.23 -16.44
C TYR A 90 3.77 -1.50 -16.38
N PRO A 91 5.10 -1.39 -16.15
CA PRO A 91 5.87 -0.16 -16.02
C PRO A 91 6.34 0.37 -17.37
N SER A 92 5.97 1.60 -17.72
CA SER A 92 6.37 2.23 -18.98
C SER A 92 7.83 2.73 -18.94
N THR A 93 8.37 2.99 -17.75
CA THR A 93 9.74 3.44 -17.53
C THR A 93 10.34 2.83 -16.26
N THR A 94 11.66 2.88 -16.11
CA THR A 94 12.32 2.47 -14.86
C THR A 94 12.02 3.41 -13.68
N ASN A 95 11.62 4.66 -13.95
CA ASN A 95 11.31 5.65 -12.93
C ASN A 95 10.10 5.24 -12.06
N VAL A 96 9.12 4.53 -12.63
CA VAL A 96 7.93 4.05 -11.89
C VAL A 96 8.18 2.76 -11.09
N LEU A 97 9.40 2.20 -11.15
CA LEU A 97 9.80 1.04 -10.35
C LEU A 97 10.19 1.40 -8.91
N ALA A 98 10.62 2.65 -8.68
CA ALA A 98 10.91 3.17 -7.35
C ALA A 98 9.63 3.25 -6.49
N HIS A 99 9.76 3.32 -5.17
CA HIS A 99 8.58 3.43 -4.27
C HIS A 99 7.78 4.72 -4.47
N GLY A 100 8.45 5.81 -4.88
CA GLY A 100 7.81 7.11 -5.08
C GLY A 100 7.58 7.92 -3.81
N VAL A 101 8.19 7.50 -2.72
CA VAL A 101 8.14 8.15 -1.41
C VAL A 101 9.51 8.05 -0.74
N SER A 102 9.81 8.98 0.18
CA SER A 102 11.03 8.92 0.98
C SER A 102 10.82 9.44 2.40
N THR A 103 11.65 8.94 3.32
CA THR A 103 11.74 9.44 4.70
C THR A 103 13.18 9.88 4.98
N ARG A 104 13.41 10.58 6.09
CA ARG A 104 14.78 10.91 6.53
C ARG A 104 15.55 9.60 6.78
N LYS A 105 16.71 9.47 6.12
CA LYS A 105 17.59 8.29 6.23
C LYS A 105 18.24 8.12 7.60
N ARG A 106 18.47 9.22 8.33
CA ARG A 106 19.00 9.22 9.69
C ARG A 106 17.98 9.86 10.60
N LYS A 107 17.51 9.12 11.61
CA LYS A 107 16.57 9.67 12.60
C LYS A 107 17.28 10.57 13.61
N ARG A 108 16.49 11.44 14.27
CA ARG A 108 16.97 12.36 15.32
C ARG A 108 17.15 11.59 16.64
N LYS A 109 17.91 12.15 17.60
CA LYS A 109 18.19 11.50 18.90
C LYS A 109 16.91 11.14 19.68
N ASP A 110 15.91 12.02 19.67
CA ASP A 110 14.61 11.78 20.32
C ASP A 110 13.55 11.36 19.30
N TYR A 111 13.88 10.33 18.51
CA TYR A 111 13.00 9.87 17.44
C TYR A 111 11.73 9.22 18.00
N ARG A 112 10.60 9.63 17.41
CA ARG A 112 9.28 9.06 17.64
C ARG A 112 8.65 8.77 16.29
N PHE A 113 8.08 7.58 16.15
CA PHE A 113 7.47 7.15 14.89
C PHE A 113 6.35 8.10 14.48
N ILE A 114 5.47 8.46 15.44
CA ILE A 114 4.29 9.27 15.15
C ILE A 114 4.63 10.69 14.68
N ASP A 115 5.83 11.18 15.02
CA ASP A 115 6.29 12.52 14.65
C ASP A 115 7.06 12.54 13.32
N ASP A 116 7.37 11.36 12.77
CA ASP A 116 8.08 11.23 11.50
C ASP A 116 7.20 11.57 10.30
N GLU A 117 7.86 11.84 9.17
CA GLU A 117 7.21 12.27 7.93
C GLU A 117 7.66 11.43 6.74
N VAL A 118 6.71 11.14 5.86
CA VAL A 118 6.97 10.60 4.52
C VAL A 118 6.71 11.69 3.49
N LYS A 119 7.67 11.90 2.58
CA LYS A 119 7.58 12.86 1.48
C LYS A 119 7.31 12.15 0.16
N ILE A 120 6.31 12.61 -0.59
CA ILE A 120 6.05 12.16 -1.96
C ILE A 120 7.21 12.59 -2.89
N GLN A 121 7.62 11.68 -3.77
CA GLN A 121 8.60 11.96 -4.82
C GLN A 121 7.91 12.21 -6.17
N LYS A 122 8.60 12.92 -7.06
CA LYS A 122 8.10 13.22 -8.42
C LYS A 122 7.77 11.97 -9.24
N HIS A 123 8.52 10.89 -9.03
CA HIS A 123 8.40 9.66 -9.78
C HIS A 123 8.42 8.45 -8.86
N GLY A 124 7.77 7.37 -9.28
CA GLY A 124 7.71 6.09 -8.57
C GLY A 124 6.29 5.54 -8.53
N LEU A 125 6.11 4.42 -7.84
CA LEU A 125 4.84 3.72 -7.73
C LEU A 125 3.77 4.61 -7.08
N PHE A 126 4.07 5.27 -5.96
CA PHE A 126 3.09 6.09 -5.25
C PHE A 126 2.46 7.20 -6.10
N PRO A 127 3.21 8.15 -6.70
CA PRO A 127 2.62 9.21 -7.52
C PRO A 127 1.91 8.65 -8.75
N HIS A 128 2.39 7.54 -9.31
CA HIS A 128 1.77 6.91 -10.47
C HIS A 128 0.41 6.27 -10.12
N VAL A 129 0.30 5.62 -8.95
CA VAL A 129 -0.98 5.09 -8.43
C VAL A 129 -1.94 6.24 -8.12
N LEU A 130 -1.46 7.30 -7.48
CA LEU A 130 -2.26 8.48 -7.15
C LEU A 130 -2.91 9.10 -8.39
N GLU A 131 -2.15 9.22 -9.48
CA GLU A 131 -2.62 9.73 -10.77
C GLU A 131 -3.58 8.77 -11.48
N HIS A 132 -3.19 7.50 -11.66
CA HIS A 132 -3.92 6.58 -12.55
C HIS A 132 -5.13 5.90 -11.89
N MET A 133 -5.10 5.66 -10.58
CA MET A 133 -6.22 5.04 -9.86
C MET A 133 -7.18 6.07 -9.29
N TYR A 134 -6.68 7.23 -8.86
CA TYR A 134 -7.48 8.22 -8.12
C TYR A 134 -7.61 9.58 -8.81
N GLN A 135 -6.95 9.80 -9.95
CA GLN A 135 -7.00 11.06 -10.70
C GLN A 135 -6.59 12.27 -9.86
N ILE A 136 -5.66 12.07 -8.93
CA ILE A 136 -5.10 13.12 -8.08
C ILE A 136 -3.68 13.43 -8.57
N GLU A 137 -3.41 14.70 -8.85
CA GLU A 137 -2.08 15.15 -9.23
C GLU A 137 -1.13 15.14 -8.01
N PRO A 138 0.04 14.49 -8.08
CA PRO A 138 1.00 14.47 -6.98
C PRO A 138 1.66 15.84 -6.81
N SER A 139 1.55 16.43 -5.61
CA SER A 139 2.33 17.62 -5.27
C SER A 139 3.68 17.22 -4.67
N ASN A 140 4.77 17.75 -5.23
CA ASN A 140 6.14 17.50 -4.77
C ASN A 140 6.45 18.08 -3.37
N GLN A 141 5.55 18.89 -2.83
CA GLN A 141 5.66 19.46 -1.48
C GLN A 141 4.93 18.62 -0.43
N ASP A 142 4.20 17.59 -0.84
CA ASP A 142 3.37 16.80 0.05
C ASP A 142 4.23 15.96 1.01
N ARG A 143 4.04 16.25 2.29
CA ARG A 143 4.63 15.54 3.42
C ARG A 143 3.50 15.13 4.35
N PHE A 144 3.47 13.85 4.68
CA PHE A 144 2.47 13.29 5.58
C PHE A 144 3.13 12.86 6.87
N GLN A 145 2.63 13.37 7.99
CA GLN A 145 3.09 12.95 9.31
C GLN A 145 2.44 11.62 9.72
N MET A 146 3.18 10.72 10.36
CA MET A 146 2.64 9.40 10.73
C MET A 146 1.44 9.49 11.67
N ALA A 147 1.44 10.45 12.61
CA ALA A 147 0.29 10.71 13.47
C ALA A 147 -0.98 11.08 12.68
N THR A 148 -0.87 11.90 11.64
CA THR A 148 -2.05 12.35 10.85
C THR A 148 -2.58 11.23 9.97
N LEU A 149 -1.72 10.31 9.53
CA LEU A 149 -2.12 9.07 8.85
C LEU A 149 -2.82 8.10 9.81
N PHE A 150 -2.28 7.89 11.02
CA PHE A 150 -2.90 7.01 12.02
C PHE A 150 -4.29 7.49 12.46
N LEU A 151 -4.52 8.81 12.53
CA LEU A 151 -5.85 9.37 12.81
C LEU A 151 -6.92 8.96 11.78
N GLN A 152 -6.52 8.51 10.59
CA GLN A 152 -7.43 8.08 9.54
C GLN A 152 -7.77 6.59 9.61
N ILE A 153 -7.13 5.83 10.51
CA ILE A 153 -7.35 4.39 10.64
C ILE A 153 -8.41 4.10 11.71
N PRO A 154 -9.58 3.52 11.35
CA PRO A 154 -10.67 3.29 12.30
C PRO A 154 -10.30 2.38 13.48
N VAL A 155 -9.53 1.29 13.25
CA VAL A 155 -9.16 0.34 14.31
C VAL A 155 -8.22 0.95 15.36
N LEU A 156 -7.59 2.09 15.08
CA LEU A 156 -6.69 2.78 16.01
C LEU A 156 -7.38 3.87 16.82
N GLN A 157 -8.65 4.20 16.53
CA GLN A 157 -9.30 5.35 17.16
C GLN A 157 -9.39 5.20 18.68
N ASP A 158 -9.67 4.00 19.19
CA ASP A 158 -9.73 3.74 20.63
C ASP A 158 -8.36 3.96 21.31
N THR A 159 -7.28 3.51 20.66
CA THR A 159 -5.90 3.72 21.14
C THR A 159 -5.48 5.18 21.07
N ILE A 160 -5.97 5.93 20.07
CA ILE A 160 -5.56 7.31 19.79
C ILE A 160 -6.39 8.34 20.60
N ARG A 161 -7.66 8.06 20.86
CA ARG A 161 -8.64 9.03 21.39
C ARG A 161 -8.16 9.74 22.65
N ASP A 162 -7.61 8.98 23.59
CA ASP A 162 -7.17 9.50 24.89
C ASP A 162 -5.66 9.78 24.95
N ASP A 163 -4.96 9.59 23.83
CA ASP A 163 -3.52 9.82 23.73
C ASP A 163 -3.20 11.32 23.58
N PRO A 164 -2.55 11.96 24.58
CA PRO A 164 -2.26 13.39 24.54
C PRO A 164 -1.39 13.80 23.36
N ARG A 165 -0.64 12.86 22.77
CA ARG A 165 0.29 13.09 21.65
C ARG A 165 -0.43 13.38 20.34
N PHE A 166 -1.73 13.04 20.27
CA PHE A 166 -2.60 13.29 19.12
C PHE A 166 -3.51 14.51 19.28
N LYS A 167 -3.63 15.10 20.48
CA LYS A 167 -4.57 16.21 20.76
C LYS A 167 -4.38 17.44 19.88
N SER A 168 -3.14 17.76 19.51
CA SER A 168 -2.82 18.90 18.64
C SER A 168 -2.74 18.56 17.16
N LYS A 169 -2.84 17.27 16.80
CA LYS A 169 -2.69 16.79 15.43
C LYS A 169 -4.04 16.91 14.72
N ARG A 170 -4.02 17.47 13.50
CA ARG A 170 -5.22 17.55 12.65
C ARG A 170 -5.14 16.49 11.57
N LYS A 171 -6.29 15.93 11.18
CA LYS A 171 -6.36 15.12 9.96
C LYS A 171 -5.97 16.01 8.78
N GLU A 172 -4.99 15.57 8.00
CA GLU A 172 -4.66 16.20 6.72
C GLU A 172 -5.77 15.92 5.70
N ALA A 173 -5.67 16.48 4.49
CA ALA A 173 -6.57 16.14 3.40
C ALA A 173 -6.64 14.62 3.22
N THR A 174 -7.86 14.09 3.10
CA THR A 174 -8.11 12.64 3.13
C THR A 174 -7.49 11.97 1.91
N LEU A 175 -6.42 11.20 2.10
CA LEU A 175 -5.91 10.30 1.08
C LEU A 175 -6.81 9.06 0.98
N PRO A 176 -6.89 8.40 -0.18
CA PRO A 176 -7.46 7.06 -0.27
C PRO A 176 -6.80 6.08 0.72
N ALA A 177 -7.60 5.19 1.30
CA ALA A 177 -7.13 4.25 2.34
C ALA A 177 -5.91 3.43 1.88
N LEU A 178 -5.90 2.98 0.62
CA LEU A 178 -4.78 2.26 0.01
C LEU A 178 -3.46 3.04 0.16
N LEU A 179 -3.48 4.34 -0.12
CA LEU A 179 -2.30 5.20 -0.06
C LEU A 179 -1.87 5.50 1.37
N ILE A 180 -2.81 5.67 2.30
CA ILE A 180 -2.51 5.82 3.74
C ILE A 180 -1.72 4.62 4.26
N HIS A 181 -2.23 3.41 3.99
CA HIS A 181 -1.57 2.18 4.41
C HIS A 181 -0.19 2.00 3.73
N TYR A 182 -0.06 2.41 2.47
CA TYR A 182 1.22 2.37 1.77
C TYR A 182 2.28 3.25 2.44
N LEU A 183 1.94 4.47 2.81
CA LEU A 183 2.85 5.42 3.47
C LEU A 183 3.28 4.92 4.86
N LEU A 184 2.35 4.43 5.66
CA LEU A 184 2.63 3.88 6.99
C LEU A 184 3.54 2.65 6.91
N LEU A 185 3.22 1.71 6.01
CA LEU A 185 4.02 0.51 5.80
C LEU A 185 5.39 0.83 5.21
N TYR A 186 5.48 1.80 4.29
CA TYR A 186 6.75 2.26 3.77
C TYR A 186 7.65 2.73 4.91
N ASN A 187 7.17 3.63 5.79
CA ASN A 187 7.99 4.15 6.87
C ASN A 187 8.38 3.06 7.89
N LEU A 188 7.44 2.22 8.30
CA LEU A 188 7.74 1.09 9.20
C LEU A 188 8.78 0.14 8.58
N SER A 189 8.67 -0.16 7.28
CA SER A 189 9.66 -1.00 6.58
C SER A 189 11.04 -0.34 6.47
N MET A 190 11.10 0.99 6.43
CA MET A 190 12.36 1.73 6.39
C MET A 190 13.05 1.66 7.74
N ILE A 191 12.31 1.89 8.83
CA ILE A 191 12.84 1.78 10.20
C ILE A 191 13.32 0.36 10.45
N ASN A 192 12.50 -0.63 10.10
CA ASN A 192 12.81 -2.04 10.28
C ASN A 192 14.14 -2.47 9.63
N ARG A 193 14.52 -1.87 8.50
CA ARG A 193 15.71 -2.24 7.73
C ARG A 193 16.93 -1.37 8.01
N TYR A 194 16.72 -0.10 8.31
CA TYR A 194 17.79 0.90 8.33
C TYR A 194 18.02 1.51 9.71
N GLU A 195 17.10 1.35 10.65
CA GLU A 195 17.18 1.86 12.02
C GLU A 195 17.06 0.69 13.01
N THR A 196 17.83 -0.38 12.79
CA THR A 196 17.76 -1.65 13.52
C THR A 196 17.94 -1.48 15.03
N GLU A 197 18.83 -0.59 15.47
CA GLU A 197 19.05 -0.29 16.90
C GLU A 197 17.79 0.30 17.53
N TRP A 198 17.22 1.36 16.94
CA TRP A 198 15.98 1.97 17.44
C TRP A 198 14.81 0.98 17.40
N TRP A 199 14.70 0.17 16.34
CA TRP A 199 13.65 -0.85 16.24
C TRP A 199 13.79 -1.93 17.33
N GLY A 200 15.01 -2.39 17.60
CA GLY A 200 15.30 -3.34 18.67
C GLY A 200 15.03 -2.76 20.06
N GLU A 201 15.42 -1.50 20.30
CA GLU A 201 15.11 -0.77 21.53
C GLU A 201 13.60 -0.58 21.70
N LEU A 202 12.87 -0.17 20.66
CA LEU A 202 11.42 -0.02 20.69
C LEU A 202 10.74 -1.31 21.17
N ILE A 203 11.18 -2.46 20.66
CA ILE A 203 10.58 -3.77 20.97
C ILE A 203 10.99 -4.25 22.37
N SER A 204 12.25 -4.02 22.75
CA SER A 204 12.83 -4.51 24.01
C SER A 204 12.40 -3.65 25.20
N GLN A 205 12.42 -2.33 25.01
CA GLN A 205 12.08 -1.33 26.00
C GLN A 205 10.58 -1.03 25.88
N ARG A 206 9.77 -1.89 26.52
CA ARG A 206 8.29 -1.78 26.59
C ARG A 206 7.75 -0.46 27.19
N SER A 207 8.62 0.50 27.52
CA SER A 207 8.28 1.85 27.96
C SER A 207 7.96 2.81 26.81
N SER A 208 8.20 2.43 25.55
CA SER A 208 7.85 3.29 24.42
C SER A 208 6.35 3.46 24.29
N ALA A 209 5.90 4.71 24.29
CA ALA A 209 4.49 5.03 24.05
C ALA A 209 4.07 4.77 22.58
N ASP A 210 5.00 4.65 21.63
CA ASP A 210 4.69 4.37 20.23
C ASP A 210 4.42 2.87 19.98
N LEU A 211 5.02 1.97 20.77
CA LEU A 211 4.96 0.53 20.53
C LEU A 211 3.51 -0.02 20.53
N PRO A 212 2.64 0.25 21.53
CA PRO A 212 1.29 -0.31 21.54
C PRO A 212 0.46 0.09 20.31
N LEU A 213 0.67 1.30 19.81
CA LEU A 213 0.00 1.79 18.60
C LEU A 213 0.48 1.05 17.36
N ILE A 214 1.81 0.88 17.22
CA ILE A 214 2.41 0.15 16.10
C ILE A 214 2.01 -1.32 16.14
N GLU A 215 2.02 -1.97 17.30
CA GLU A 215 1.58 -3.37 17.47
C GLU A 215 0.11 -3.54 17.07
N THR A 216 -0.76 -2.64 17.52
CA THR A 216 -2.19 -2.67 17.15
C THR A 216 -2.36 -2.53 15.64
N TYR A 217 -1.63 -1.59 15.02
CA TYR A 217 -1.67 -1.39 13.57
C TYR A 217 -1.15 -2.61 12.81
N VAL A 218 0.06 -3.09 13.12
CA VAL A 218 0.71 -4.22 12.43
C VAL A 218 -0.14 -5.48 12.54
N LYS A 219 -0.74 -5.74 13.70
CA LYS A 219 -1.64 -6.89 13.93
C LYS A 219 -2.88 -6.86 13.02
N ALA A 220 -3.44 -5.68 12.78
CA ALA A 220 -4.61 -5.52 11.91
C ALA A 220 -4.26 -5.37 10.42
N CYS A 221 -3.02 -4.98 10.12
CA CYS A 221 -2.66 -4.44 8.80
C CYS A 221 -2.85 -5.43 7.65
N ALA A 222 -2.52 -6.71 7.85
CA ALA A 222 -2.65 -7.71 6.78
C ALA A 222 -4.11 -7.83 6.29
N ALA A 223 -5.06 -7.93 7.23
CA ALA A 223 -6.49 -8.02 6.92
C ALA A 223 -7.04 -6.72 6.32
N LEU A 224 -6.57 -5.56 6.79
CA LEU A 224 -6.95 -4.26 6.22
C LEU A 224 -6.46 -4.13 4.77
N CYS A 225 -5.20 -4.47 4.52
CA CYS A 225 -4.60 -4.46 3.19
C CYS A 225 -5.32 -5.43 2.25
N GLU A 226 -5.59 -6.67 2.69
CA GLU A 226 -6.35 -7.64 1.91
C GLU A 226 -7.73 -7.09 1.50
N LYS A 227 -8.49 -6.60 2.47
CA LYS A 227 -9.81 -6.01 2.22
C LYS A 227 -9.73 -4.90 1.18
N ILE A 228 -8.83 -3.93 1.35
CA ILE A 228 -8.67 -2.80 0.44
C ILE A 228 -8.31 -3.28 -0.97
N ILE A 229 -7.33 -4.19 -1.09
CA ILE A 229 -6.90 -4.70 -2.41
C ILE A 229 -8.05 -5.40 -3.13
N VAL A 230 -8.82 -6.22 -2.43
CA VAL A 230 -9.93 -6.96 -3.01
C VAL A 230 -11.07 -6.02 -3.41
N GLU A 231 -11.40 -5.05 -2.57
CA GLU A 231 -12.41 -4.03 -2.87
C GLU A 231 -12.04 -3.22 -4.11
N GLU A 232 -10.80 -2.74 -4.21
CA GLU A 232 -10.29 -2.02 -5.38
C GLU A 232 -10.32 -2.88 -6.66
N ALA A 233 -9.88 -4.14 -6.57
CA ALA A 233 -9.87 -5.04 -7.73
C ALA A 233 -11.28 -5.42 -8.19
N GLN A 234 -12.17 -5.72 -7.25
CA GLN A 234 -13.56 -6.07 -7.54
C GLN A 234 -14.34 -4.88 -8.07
N GLY A 235 -14.06 -3.67 -7.57
CA GLY A 235 -14.65 -2.43 -8.08
C GLY A 235 -14.50 -2.31 -9.59
N VAL A 236 -13.33 -2.62 -10.13
CA VAL A 236 -13.07 -2.60 -11.58
C VAL A 236 -13.79 -3.73 -12.35
N PHE A 237 -13.88 -4.93 -11.77
CA PHE A 237 -14.41 -6.11 -12.48
C PHE A 237 -15.92 -6.32 -12.36
N LEU A 238 -16.57 -5.66 -11.40
CA LEU A 238 -18.00 -5.75 -11.11
C LEU A 238 -18.81 -4.53 -11.58
N THR A 239 -18.18 -3.39 -11.87
CA THR A 239 -18.83 -2.32 -12.62
C THR A 239 -19.28 -2.85 -13.97
N ARG A 240 -20.61 -2.86 -14.20
CA ARG A 240 -21.28 -3.45 -15.37
C ARG A 240 -21.08 -2.66 -16.67
N ASP A 241 -20.32 -1.57 -16.62
CA ASP A 241 -20.15 -0.61 -17.72
C ASP A 241 -18.75 -0.67 -18.36
N CYS A 242 -18.20 -1.89 -18.54
CA CYS A 242 -17.06 -2.16 -19.44
C CYS A 242 -17.41 -3.34 -20.34
#